data_AF-A0AA39VRK7-F1
#
_entry.id   AF-A0AA39VRK7-F1
#
_cell.length_a   1.000
_cell.length_b   1.000
_cell.length_c   1.000
_cell.angle_alpha   90.00
_cell.angle_beta   90.00
_cell.angle_gamma   90.00
#
_symmetry.space_group_name_H-M   'P 1'
#
loop_
_entity.id
_entity.type
_entity.pdbx_description
1 polymer ?
#
loop_
_entity_poly.entity_id
_entity_poly.type
_entity_poly.pdbx_seq_one_letter_code
_entity_poly.pdbx_strand_id
1 'polypeptide(L)'
;MSVIYLVFLELLAIAAINISFCNRSTPVGCIESERLALLRFKQDHKDPSNRLASWNGDGDCCTWDGVVCHNFTGHVLELHLRNPNWEFCTFQDNQGLHIQYDSRHEHDQYDSYKKSLLEGKLNPSLLDLKHLIYFGLER
;
A
#
# COMPACT_ATOMS: atom_id res chain seq x y z
N MET A 1 -23.93 -8.24 -56.56
CA MET A 1 -22.88 -7.25 -56.24
C MET A 1 -23.31 -6.27 -55.14
N SER A 2 -24.46 -5.56 -55.23
CA SER A 2 -24.87 -4.59 -54.18
C SER A 2 -25.04 -5.15 -52.76
N VAL A 3 -25.59 -6.36 -52.60
CA VAL A 3 -25.85 -6.93 -51.26
C VAL A 3 -24.54 -7.21 -50.50
N ILE A 4 -23.48 -7.61 -51.20
CA ILE A 4 -22.17 -7.90 -50.61
C ILE A 4 -21.53 -6.62 -50.06
N TYR A 5 -21.67 -5.50 -50.77
CA TYR A 5 -21.16 -4.20 -50.30
C TYR A 5 -21.89 -3.71 -49.05
N LEU A 6 -23.21 -3.94 -48.95
CA LEU A 6 -23.99 -3.57 -47.77
C LEU A 6 -23.55 -4.37 -46.54
N VAL A 7 -23.38 -5.69 -46.69
CA VAL A 7 -22.89 -6.57 -45.60
C VAL A 7 -21.47 -6.19 -45.18
N PHE A 8 -20.61 -5.84 -46.13
CA PHE A 8 -19.24 -5.42 -45.81
C PHE A 8 -19.18 -4.08 -45.08
N LEU A 9 -20.05 -3.13 -45.45
CA LEU A 9 -20.18 -1.84 -44.76
C LEU A 9 -20.65 -2.01 -43.30
N GLU A 10 -21.60 -2.91 -43.04
CA GLU A 10 -22.05 -3.22 -41.68
C GLU A 10 -20.95 -3.87 -40.84
N LEU A 11 -20.20 -4.82 -41.41
CA LEU A 11 -19.08 -5.47 -40.73
C LEU A 11 -17.96 -4.47 -40.37
N LEU A 12 -17.65 -3.53 -41.27
CA LEU A 12 -16.67 -2.47 -41.00
C LEU A 12 -17.16 -1.51 -39.89
N ALA A 13 -18.45 -1.19 -39.86
CA ALA A 13 -19.03 -0.36 -38.80
C ALA A 13 -18.95 -1.06 -37.43
N ILE A 14 -19.27 -2.36 -37.37
CA ILE A 14 -19.16 -3.17 -36.13
C ILE A 14 -17.69 -3.27 -35.69
N ALA A 15 -16.76 -3.48 -36.62
CA ALA A 15 -15.32 -3.52 -36.31
C ALA A 15 -14.81 -2.18 -35.77
N ALA A 16 -15.26 -1.05 -36.34
CA ALA A 16 -14.88 0.28 -35.89
C ALA A 16 -15.37 0.60 -34.46
N ILE A 17 -16.58 0.15 -34.09
CA ILE A 17 -17.13 0.32 -32.73
C ILE A 17 -16.26 -0.42 -31.69
N ASN A 18 -15.69 -1.58 -32.06
CA ASN A 18 -14.79 -2.33 -31.20
C ASN A 18 -13.40 -1.68 -31.04
N ILE A 19 -12.98 -0.83 -31.98
CA ILE A 19 -11.67 -0.16 -31.94
C ILE A 19 -11.71 1.13 -31.08
N SER A 20 -12.91 1.68 -30.80
CA SER A 20 -13.08 2.91 -30.02
C SER A 20 -13.05 2.76 -28.49
N PHE A 21 -12.90 1.55 -27.95
CA PHE A 21 -12.58 1.37 -26.53
C PHE A 21 -11.06 1.44 -26.33
N CYS A 22 -10.48 2.63 -26.52
CA CYS A 22 -9.24 2.92 -25.81
C CYS A 22 -9.59 2.87 -24.31
N ASN A 23 -9.19 1.79 -23.64
CA ASN A 23 -9.29 1.64 -22.19
C ASN A 23 -8.55 2.80 -21.52
N ARG A 24 -9.24 3.93 -21.32
CA ARG A 24 -8.85 4.89 -20.31
C ARG A 24 -9.14 4.19 -18.99
N SER A 25 -8.16 3.42 -18.53
CA SER A 25 -8.12 2.90 -17.17
C SER A 25 -8.00 4.11 -16.25
N THR A 26 -9.14 4.67 -15.84
CA THR A 26 -9.14 5.50 -14.64
C THR A 26 -8.58 4.63 -13.53
N PRO A 27 -7.56 5.08 -12.77
CA PRO A 27 -7.07 4.32 -11.63
C PRO A 27 -8.28 3.89 -10.80
N VAL A 28 -8.46 2.58 -10.69
CA VAL A 28 -9.50 2.02 -9.82
C VAL A 28 -8.99 2.29 -8.42
N GLY A 29 -9.66 3.19 -7.71
CA GLY A 29 -9.35 3.45 -6.31
C GLY A 29 -9.48 2.17 -5.48
N CYS A 30 -8.95 2.20 -4.27
CA CYS A 30 -8.85 0.99 -3.48
C CYS A 30 -10.20 0.36 -3.14
N ILE A 31 -10.20 -0.95 -2.97
CA ILE A 31 -11.41 -1.72 -2.72
C ILE A 31 -11.92 -1.44 -1.31
N GLU A 32 -13.23 -1.16 -1.20
CA GLU A 32 -13.86 -0.75 0.06
C GLU A 32 -13.60 -1.74 1.21
N SER A 33 -13.65 -3.04 0.96
CA SER A 33 -13.36 -4.04 2.00
C SER A 33 -11.91 -3.99 2.49
N GLU A 34 -10.97 -3.75 1.59
CA GLU A 34 -9.55 -3.63 1.93
C GLU A 34 -9.30 -2.31 2.68
N ARG A 35 -9.92 -1.22 2.25
CA ARG A 35 -9.94 0.06 2.96
C ARG A 35 -10.41 -0.09 4.40
N LEU A 36 -11.54 -0.77 4.61
CA LEU A 36 -12.09 -1.02 5.94
C LEU A 36 -11.17 -1.91 6.78
N ALA A 37 -10.53 -2.91 6.17
CA ALA A 37 -9.56 -3.76 6.84
C ALA A 37 -8.35 -2.96 7.34
N LEU A 38 -7.83 -2.04 6.54
CA LEU A 38 -6.75 -1.12 6.92
C LEU A 38 -7.18 -0.18 8.06
N LEU A 39 -8.41 0.34 8.03
CA LEU A 39 -8.91 1.18 9.14
C LEU A 39 -9.08 0.40 10.45
N ARG A 40 -9.56 -0.84 10.39
CA ARG A 40 -9.59 -1.73 11.56
C ARG A 40 -8.19 -2.00 12.08
N PHE A 41 -7.24 -2.26 11.18
CA PHE A 41 -5.83 -2.39 11.53
C PHE A 41 -5.34 -1.14 12.29
N LYS A 42 -5.61 0.06 11.78
CA LYS A 42 -5.27 1.32 12.46
C LYS A 42 -5.93 1.47 13.83
N GLN A 43 -7.20 1.11 13.98
CA GLN A 43 -7.91 1.24 15.26
C GLN A 43 -7.31 0.35 16.37
N ASP A 44 -6.81 -0.83 16.01
CA ASP A 44 -6.24 -1.79 16.96
C ASP A 44 -4.75 -1.52 17.26
N HIS A 45 -4.16 -0.50 16.64
CA HIS A 45 -2.77 -0.12 16.85
C HIS A 45 -2.64 1.31 17.36
N LYS A 46 -1.81 1.48 18.39
CA LYS A 46 -1.33 2.79 18.79
C LYS A 46 -0.07 3.08 17.98
N ASP A 47 -0.05 4.24 17.35
CA ASP A 47 1.01 4.66 16.43
C ASP A 47 1.65 5.99 16.85
N PRO A 48 2.56 5.98 17.83
CA PRO A 48 3.19 7.20 18.34
C PRO A 48 4.07 7.93 17.31
N SER A 49 4.48 7.23 16.25
CA SER A 49 5.28 7.78 15.14
C SER A 49 4.44 8.28 13.96
N ASN A 50 3.10 8.22 14.04
CA ASN A 50 2.17 8.75 13.04
C ASN A 50 2.35 8.18 11.61
N ARG A 51 2.88 6.97 11.46
CA ARG A 51 2.98 6.27 10.17
C ARG A 51 1.62 5.99 9.52
N LEU A 52 0.57 5.84 10.32
CA LEU A 52 -0.80 5.57 9.88
C LEU A 52 -1.64 6.86 9.80
N ALA A 53 -1.02 8.04 9.90
CA ALA A 53 -1.74 9.31 9.98
C ALA A 53 -2.60 9.58 8.74
N SER A 54 -2.10 9.28 7.54
CA SER A 54 -2.80 9.46 6.26
C SER A 54 -4.01 8.55 6.08
N TRP A 55 -4.18 7.52 6.91
CA TRP A 55 -5.29 6.58 6.84
C TRP A 55 -6.55 7.20 7.46
N ASN A 56 -7.12 8.19 6.78
CA ASN A 56 -8.10 9.14 7.32
C ASN A 56 -9.56 8.70 7.11
N GLY A 57 -9.80 7.51 6.58
CA GLY A 57 -11.14 6.94 6.47
C GLY A 57 -11.99 7.47 5.31
N ASP A 58 -11.49 8.43 4.55
CA ASP A 58 -12.12 8.93 3.33
C ASP A 58 -11.16 8.77 2.15
N GLY A 59 -11.71 8.67 0.94
CA GLY A 59 -10.91 8.62 -0.29
C GLY A 59 -10.25 7.28 -0.57
N ASP A 60 -9.28 7.33 -1.48
CA ASP A 60 -8.59 6.17 -2.05
C ASP A 60 -7.42 5.73 -1.14
N CYS A 61 -7.51 4.54 -0.53
CA CYS A 61 -6.43 4.05 0.33
C CYS A 61 -5.13 3.74 -0.40
N CYS A 62 -5.11 3.66 -1.74
CA CYS A 62 -3.88 3.58 -2.50
C CYS A 62 -3.05 4.88 -2.45
N THR A 63 -3.63 5.96 -1.92
CA THR A 63 -2.93 7.23 -1.66
C THR A 63 -2.39 7.34 -0.24
N TRP A 64 -2.68 6.36 0.62
CA TRP A 64 -2.20 6.37 2.00
C TRP A 64 -0.73 5.99 2.08
N ASP A 65 -0.03 6.58 3.04
CA ASP A 65 1.40 6.32 3.24
C ASP A 65 1.63 4.84 3.55
N GLY A 66 2.62 4.28 2.86
CA GLY A 66 3.01 2.89 2.99
C GLY A 66 2.06 1.89 2.31
N VAL A 67 0.97 2.32 1.66
CA VAL A 67 0.06 1.43 0.93
C VAL A 67 0.42 1.40 -0.55
N VAL A 68 0.67 0.21 -1.10
CA VAL A 68 0.89 0.01 -2.53
C VAL A 68 -0.22 -0.85 -3.10
N CYS A 69 -0.88 -0.36 -4.15
CA CYS A 69 -1.96 -1.07 -4.82
C CYS A 69 -1.57 -1.54 -6.23
N HIS A 70 -2.33 -2.52 -6.72
CA HIS A 70 -2.29 -2.91 -8.12
C HIS A 70 -2.99 -1.86 -9.00
N ASN A 71 -2.26 -1.31 -9.96
CA ASN A 71 -2.68 -0.16 -10.78
C ASN A 71 -4.00 -0.34 -11.56
N PHE A 72 -4.41 -1.57 -11.85
CA PHE A 72 -5.63 -1.84 -12.64
C PHE A 72 -6.81 -2.36 -11.82
N THR A 73 -6.55 -2.97 -10.66
CA THR A 73 -7.60 -3.63 -9.87
C THR A 73 -7.88 -2.92 -8.55
N GLY A 74 -6.99 -2.03 -8.11
CA GLY A 74 -7.12 -1.33 -6.83
C GLY A 74 -6.84 -2.22 -5.61
N HIS A 75 -6.41 -3.47 -5.81
CA HIS A 75 -6.07 -4.38 -4.72
C HIS A 75 -4.80 -3.91 -4.00
N VAL A 76 -4.81 -3.89 -2.67
CA VAL A 76 -3.62 -3.66 -1.85
C VAL A 76 -2.66 -4.84 -1.99
N LEU A 77 -1.45 -4.55 -2.42
CA LEU A 77 -0.37 -5.51 -2.64
C LEU A 77 0.68 -5.43 -1.54
N GLU A 78 1.03 -4.22 -1.09
CA GLU A 78 2.12 -4.04 -0.13
C GLU A 78 1.75 -3.04 0.96
N LEU A 79 2.23 -3.34 2.17
CA LEU A 79 2.16 -2.44 3.33
C LEU A 79 3.56 -2.23 3.90
N HIS A 80 4.00 -0.97 3.88
CA HIS A 80 5.30 -0.52 4.38
C HIS A 80 5.09 0.31 5.66
N LEU A 81 5.22 -0.34 6.82
CA LEU A 81 4.95 0.26 8.13
C LEU A 81 6.21 0.40 8.99
N ARG A 82 7.37 0.45 8.34
CA ARG A 82 8.67 0.56 9.00
C ARG A 82 8.73 1.79 9.90
N ASN A 83 9.30 1.63 11.09
CA ASN A 83 9.51 2.73 12.01
C ASN A 83 10.45 3.79 11.37
N PRO A 84 10.00 5.05 11.17
CA PRO A 84 10.86 6.11 10.64
C PRO A 84 12.04 6.43 11.55
N ASN A 85 11.90 6.19 12.86
CA ASN A 85 12.96 6.42 13.83
C ASN A 85 14.02 5.30 13.85
N TRP A 86 13.86 4.26 13.03
CA TRP A 86 14.85 3.19 12.91
C TRP A 86 16.22 3.70 12.45
N GLU A 87 16.24 4.72 11.60
CA GLU A 87 17.48 5.28 11.04
C GLU A 87 18.41 5.83 12.13
N PHE A 88 17.83 6.29 13.24
CA PHE A 88 18.58 6.76 14.41
C PHE A 88 19.27 5.64 15.19
N CYS A 89 18.82 4.39 15.04
CA CYS A 89 19.42 3.23 15.70
C CYS A 89 20.47 2.54 14.83
N THR A 90 20.77 3.07 13.64
CA THR A 90 21.71 2.43 12.71
C THR A 90 22.90 3.32 12.38
N PHE A 91 24.11 2.77 12.53
CA PHE A 91 25.33 3.36 12.02
C PHE A 91 25.73 2.66 10.72
N GLN A 92 26.17 3.44 9.74
CA GLN A 92 26.73 2.92 8.50
C GLN A 92 28.25 3.02 8.55
N ASP A 93 28.92 1.89 8.36
CA ASP A 93 30.36 1.82 8.20
C ASP A 93 30.73 1.12 6.88
N ASN A 94 32.01 0.86 6.68
CA ASN A 94 32.50 0.19 5.47
C ASN A 94 32.11 -1.30 5.40
N GLN A 95 31.56 -1.88 6.47
CA GLN A 95 31.10 -3.26 6.56
C GLN A 95 29.59 -3.40 6.38
N GLY A 96 28.83 -2.31 6.55
CA GLY A 96 27.41 -2.26 6.22
C GLY A 96 26.61 -1.38 7.18
N LEU A 97 25.30 -1.65 7.24
CA LEU A 97 24.39 -1.00 8.18
C LEU A 97 24.31 -1.84 9.46
N HIS A 98 24.75 -1.29 10.58
CA HIS A 98 24.77 -1.95 11.88
C HIS A 98 23.86 -1.23 12.87
N ILE A 99 23.18 -1.98 13.73
CA ILE A 99 22.38 -1.39 14.81
C ILE A 99 23.34 -0.93 15.92
N GLN A 100 23.26 0.34 16.32
CA GLN A 100 24.05 0.89 17.42
C GLN A 100 23.57 0.28 18.73
N TYR A 101 24.31 -0.71 19.21
CA TYR A 101 24.11 -1.39 20.50
C TYR A 101 25.27 -1.03 21.44
N ASP A 102 25.70 0.25 21.47
CA ASP A 102 26.79 0.65 22.39
C ASP A 102 26.25 0.85 23.82
N SER A 103 27.00 0.34 24.79
CA SER A 103 26.56 0.07 26.16
C SER A 103 26.81 1.24 27.13
N ARG A 104 27.20 2.43 26.65
CA ARG A 104 27.69 3.49 27.56
C ARG A 104 27.25 4.93 27.27
N HIS A 105 26.57 5.17 26.16
CA HIS A 105 25.78 6.37 25.84
C HIS A 105 24.55 5.87 25.06
N GLU A 106 23.35 6.44 25.21
CA GLU A 106 22.09 6.09 24.48
C GLU A 106 21.09 5.12 25.15
N HIS A 107 20.81 5.27 26.44
CA HIS A 107 19.53 4.73 26.96
C HIS A 107 18.34 5.52 26.39
N ASP A 108 18.49 6.85 26.27
CA ASP A 108 17.42 7.76 25.87
C ASP A 108 16.92 7.53 24.43
N GLN A 109 17.82 7.18 23.51
CA GLN A 109 17.49 7.00 22.09
C GLN A 109 16.81 5.66 21.84
N TYR A 110 17.26 4.60 22.52
CA TYR A 110 16.58 3.31 22.51
C TYR A 110 15.19 3.39 23.15
N ASP A 111 15.05 4.12 24.26
CA ASP A 111 13.77 4.37 24.89
C ASP A 111 12.82 5.17 23.99
N SER A 112 13.35 6.18 23.30
CA SER A 112 12.60 6.93 22.28
C SER A 112 12.15 6.03 21.13
N TYR A 113 13.05 5.19 20.61
CA TYR A 113 12.76 4.20 19.58
C TYR A 113 11.65 3.25 20.04
N LYS A 114 11.78 2.66 21.23
CA LYS A 114 10.77 1.77 21.83
C LYS A 114 9.42 2.45 21.99
N LYS A 115 9.40 3.70 22.43
CA LYS A 115 8.17 4.51 22.54
C LYS A 115 7.55 4.87 21.19
N SER A 116 8.31 4.78 20.09
CA SER A 116 7.82 5.06 18.74
C SER A 116 7.31 3.84 17.98
N LEU A 117 7.42 2.64 18.57
CA LEU A 117 6.97 1.39 17.97
C LEU A 117 5.46 1.37 17.73
N LEU A 118 5.06 0.58 16.73
CA LEU A 118 3.65 0.33 16.50
C LEU A 118 3.21 -0.65 17.59
N GLU A 119 2.43 -0.17 18.54
CA GLU A 119 1.95 -1.00 19.64
C GLU A 119 0.58 -1.59 19.25
N GLY A 120 0.42 -2.89 19.39
CA GLY A 120 -0.83 -3.57 19.06
C GLY A 120 -0.61 -5.05 18.81
N LYS A 121 -1.70 -5.80 18.73
CA LYS A 121 -1.66 -7.18 18.23
C LYS A 121 -1.89 -7.14 16.74
N LEU A 122 -1.21 -8.03 16.01
CA LEU A 122 -1.47 -8.20 14.59
C LEU A 122 -2.97 -8.45 14.37
N ASN A 123 -3.62 -7.51 13.69
CA ASN A 123 -5.07 -7.54 13.54
C ASN A 123 -5.44 -8.61 12.50
N PRO A 124 -6.33 -9.58 12.82
CA PRO A 124 -6.80 -10.57 11.85
C PRO A 124 -7.51 -9.94 10.65
N SER A 125 -7.91 -8.67 10.71
CA SER A 125 -8.43 -7.91 9.56
C SER A 125 -7.46 -7.88 8.38
N LEU A 126 -6.14 -8.05 8.60
CA LEU A 126 -5.19 -8.20 7.50
C LEU A 126 -5.44 -9.45 6.63
N LEU A 127 -6.18 -10.45 7.14
CA LEU A 127 -6.63 -11.61 6.36
C LEU A 127 -7.64 -11.23 5.26
N ASP A 128 -8.28 -10.07 5.36
CA ASP A 128 -9.17 -9.55 4.34
C ASP A 128 -8.38 -9.01 3.12
N LEU A 129 -7.07 -8.73 3.27
CA LEU A 129 -6.17 -8.32 2.20
C LEU A 129 -5.61 -9.54 1.44
N LYS A 130 -6.47 -10.21 0.67
CA LYS A 130 -6.15 -11.51 0.02
C LYS A 130 -5.04 -11.44 -1.03
N HIS A 131 -4.75 -10.25 -1.53
CA HIS A 131 -3.74 -10.00 -2.55
C HIS A 131 -2.44 -9.41 -1.99
N LEU A 132 -2.35 -9.28 -0.65
CA LEU A 132 -1.16 -8.77 0.01
C LEU A 132 0.01 -9.73 -0.19
N ILE A 133 1.06 -9.25 -0.85
CA ILE A 133 2.29 -9.98 -1.13
C ILE A 133 3.45 -9.54 -0.21
N TYR A 134 3.37 -8.35 0.38
CA TYR A 134 4.39 -7.82 1.27
C TYR A 134 3.79 -7.07 2.47
N PHE A 135 4.31 -7.39 3.66
CA PHE A 135 3.96 -6.70 4.90
C PHE A 135 5.23 -6.49 5.74
N GLY A 136 5.71 -5.24 5.80
CA GLY A 136 6.91 -4.86 6.52
C GLY A 136 6.61 -4.11 7.80
N LEU A 137 6.99 -4.69 8.96
CA LEU A 137 6.94 -4.01 10.26
C LEU A 137 8.34 -3.58 10.72
N GLU A 138 9.33 -4.49 10.78
CA GLU A 138 10.75 -4.28 11.12
C GLU A 138 11.61 -5.40 10.47
N ARG A 139 12.95 -5.23 10.38
CA ARG A 139 13.86 -6.21 9.74
C ARG A 139 14.24 -7.36 10.67
#